data_AF-A0A7S0NPU1-F1
#
_entry.id   AF-A0A7S0NPU1-F1
#
_cell.length_a   1.000
_cell.length_b   1.000
_cell.length_c   1.000
_cell.angle_alpha   90.00
_cell.angle_beta   90.00
_cell.angle_gamma   90.00
#
_symmetry.space_group_name_H-M   'P 1'
#
loop_
_entity.id
_entity.type
_entity.pdbx_description
1 polymer ?
#
loop_
_entity_poly.entity_id
_entity_poly.type
_entity_poly.pdbx_seq_one_letter_code
_entity_poly.pdbx_strand_id
1 'polypeptide(L)'
;FKANSIESLPPALPSYTGRPLNILCMDGGGIRGRNLLVVVEEIEAKMGKPVGQLFDLAGGTSIGGCGALFVNKYGNTMGEAARMAREALSELQTRCFAD
;
A
#
# COMPACT_ATOMS: atom_id res chain seq x y z
N PHE A 1 8.53 -0.38 51.58
CA PHE A 1 8.44 -0.47 50.11
C PHE A 1 9.78 -0.06 49.52
N LYS A 2 10.62 -1.03 49.13
CA LYS A 2 11.86 -0.76 48.38
C LYS A 2 11.49 -0.62 46.91
N ALA A 3 11.85 0.49 46.29
CA ALA A 3 11.78 0.65 44.85
C ALA A 3 12.75 -0.36 44.22
N ASN A 4 12.22 -1.31 43.44
CA ASN A 4 13.05 -2.19 42.64
C ASN A 4 13.82 -1.33 41.62
N SER A 5 15.12 -1.62 41.58
CA SER A 5 16.09 -1.21 40.59
C SER A 5 15.49 -1.12 39.19
N ILE A 6 15.56 0.09 38.62
CA ILE A 6 15.50 0.35 37.18
C ILE A 6 16.45 -0.62 36.48
N GLU A 7 15.90 -1.67 35.88
CA GLU A 7 16.58 -2.40 34.81
C GLU A 7 17.01 -1.34 33.78
N SER A 8 18.31 -1.27 33.54
CA SER A 8 18.89 -0.38 32.55
C SER A 8 18.11 -0.50 31.25
N LEU A 9 17.58 0.62 30.75
CA LEU A 9 17.06 0.72 29.40
C LEU A 9 18.03 0.00 28.44
N PRO A 10 17.54 -0.83 27.50
CA PRO A 10 18.41 -1.46 26.52
C PRO A 10 19.25 -0.37 25.85
N PRO A 11 20.51 -0.68 25.47
CA PRO A 11 21.37 0.28 24.80
C PRO A 11 20.61 0.89 23.62
N ALA A 12 20.71 2.21 23.49
CA ALA A 12 20.03 2.95 22.43
C ALA A 12 20.23 2.20 21.10
N LEU A 13 19.12 1.83 20.46
CA LEU A 13 19.16 1.16 19.17
C LEU A 13 20.05 2.00 18.24
N PRO A 14 20.91 1.36 17.41
CA PRO A 14 21.81 2.09 16.53
C PRO A 14 21.00 3.13 15.74
N SER A 15 21.49 4.37 15.73
CA SER A 15 20.85 5.46 15.00
C SER A 15 20.71 5.03 13.53
N TYR A 16 19.48 4.80 13.09
CA TYR A 16 19.22 4.41 11.71
C TYR A 16 19.60 5.58 10.79
N THR A 17 20.68 5.42 10.02
CA THR A 17 21.22 6.47 9.13
C THR A 17 20.58 6.47 7.73
N GLY A 18 19.67 5.53 7.46
CA GLY A 18 18.95 5.44 6.18
C GLY A 18 17.69 6.29 6.15
N ARG A 19 17.17 6.57 4.94
CA ARG A 19 15.81 7.09 4.82
C ARG A 19 14.80 6.04 5.31
N PRO A 20 13.67 6.44 5.92
CA PRO A 20 12.64 5.48 6.32
C PRO A 20 12.17 4.61 5.15
N LEU A 21 11.88 3.34 5.44
CA LEU A 21 11.22 2.43 4.52
C LEU A 21 9.73 2.76 4.48
N ASN A 22 9.20 3.08 3.31
CA ASN A 22 7.79 3.42 3.13
C ASN A 22 7.05 2.23 2.54
N ILE A 23 6.11 1.64 3.29
CA ILE A 23 5.33 0.49 2.86
C ILE A 23 3.87 0.90 2.70
N LEU A 24 3.28 0.61 1.54
CA LEU A 24 1.86 0.75 1.27
C LEU A 24 1.14 -0.56 1.60
N CYS A 25 0.22 -0.54 2.56
CA CYS A 25 -0.60 -1.68 2.94
C CYS A 25 -2.05 -1.48 2.48
N MET A 26 -2.60 -2.44 1.73
CA MET A 26 -3.94 -2.36 1.16
C MET A 26 -4.81 -3.52 1.63
N ASP A 27 -5.89 -3.18 2.31
CA ASP A 27 -6.82 -4.16 2.89
C ASP A 27 -7.67 -4.84 1.82
N GLY A 28 -8.14 -6.06 2.14
CA GLY A 28 -9.22 -6.71 1.41
C GLY A 28 -10.58 -6.06 1.70
N GLY A 29 -11.60 -6.44 0.93
CA GLY A 29 -12.96 -5.93 1.13
C GLY A 29 -13.98 -6.42 0.11
N GLY A 30 -13.67 -7.53 -0.57
CA GLY A 30 -14.37 -7.94 -1.79
C GLY A 30 -14.27 -6.88 -2.88
N ILE A 31 -15.21 -6.90 -3.83
CA ILE A 31 -15.12 -6.04 -5.01
C ILE A 31 -15.21 -4.53 -4.70
N ARG A 32 -15.85 -4.16 -3.58
CA ARG A 32 -15.89 -2.77 -3.08
C ARG A 32 -14.50 -2.22 -2.77
N GLY A 33 -13.53 -3.10 -2.48
CA GLY A 33 -12.12 -2.76 -2.32
C GLY A 33 -11.48 -2.10 -3.54
N ARG A 34 -12.10 -2.18 -4.73
CA ARG A 34 -11.66 -1.43 -5.92
C ARG A 34 -11.64 0.09 -5.68
N ASN A 35 -12.50 0.61 -4.81
CA ASN A 35 -12.52 2.03 -4.46
C ASN A 35 -11.26 2.48 -3.72
N LEU A 36 -10.53 1.54 -3.10
CA LEU A 36 -9.25 1.83 -2.45
C LEU A 36 -8.20 2.35 -3.45
N LEU A 37 -8.35 2.03 -4.74
CA LEU A 37 -7.42 2.52 -5.78
C LEU A 37 -7.66 3.97 -6.16
N VAL A 38 -8.83 4.53 -5.83
CA VAL A 38 -9.05 5.98 -5.89
C VAL A 38 -8.14 6.68 -4.88
N VAL A 39 -7.96 6.09 -3.68
CA VAL A 39 -7.03 6.63 -2.68
C VAL A 39 -5.59 6.63 -3.20
N VAL A 40 -5.20 5.60 -3.96
CA VAL A 40 -3.88 5.56 -4.61
C VAL A 40 -3.71 6.72 -5.60
N GLU A 41 -4.69 6.98 -6.46
CA GLU A 41 -4.64 8.12 -7.40
C GLU A 41 -4.59 9.46 -6.67
N GLU A 42 -5.36 9.62 -5.59
CA GLU A 42 -5.35 10.84 -4.78
C GLU A 42 -3.99 11.05 -4.10
N ILE A 43 -3.33 9.98 -3.67
CA ILE A 43 -1.95 10.05 -3.16
C ILE A 43 -1.02 10.56 -4.27
N GLU A 44 -1.07 9.96 -5.46
CA GLU A 44 -0.24 10.41 -6.59
C GLU A 44 -0.49 11.88 -6.93
N ALA A 45 -1.76 12.29 -7.01
CA ALA A 45 -2.15 13.67 -7.32
C ALA A 45 -1.64 14.67 -6.28
N LYS A 46 -1.76 14.35 -4.99
CA LYS A 46 -1.28 15.21 -3.90
C LYS A 46 0.23 15.29 -3.82
N MET A 47 0.92 14.21 -4.17
CA MET A 47 2.39 14.15 -4.10
C MET A 47 3.07 14.58 -5.41
N GLY A 48 2.33 14.68 -6.51
CA GLY A 48 2.86 15.01 -7.84
C GLY A 48 3.85 13.97 -8.38
N LYS A 49 3.77 12.73 -7.89
CA LYS A 49 4.70 11.64 -8.22
C LYS A 49 3.94 10.31 -8.31
N PRO A 50 4.39 9.40 -9.17
CA PRO A 50 3.74 8.10 -9.31
C PRO A 50 4.01 7.24 -8.07
N VAL A 51 3.05 6.38 -7.72
CA VAL A 51 2.99 5.68 -6.42
C VAL A 51 4.23 4.81 -6.14
N GLY A 52 4.83 4.22 -7.18
CA GLY A 52 6.04 3.42 -7.11
C GLY A 52 7.31 4.23 -6.79
N GLN A 53 7.25 5.56 -6.86
CA GLN A 53 8.33 6.44 -6.36
C GLN A 53 8.09 6.92 -4.92
N LEU A 54 6.90 6.66 -4.36
CA LEU A 54 6.51 7.07 -3.00
C LEU A 54 6.73 5.95 -1.98
N PHE A 55 6.53 4.70 -2.40
CA PHE A 55 6.60 3.52 -1.57
C PHE A 55 7.63 2.52 -2.11
N ASP A 56 8.40 1.93 -1.20
CA ASP A 56 9.42 0.92 -1.49
C ASP A 56 8.81 -0.47 -1.70
N LEU A 57 7.63 -0.70 -1.10
CA LEU A 57 6.89 -1.95 -1.19
C LEU A 57 5.40 -1.64 -1.10
N ALA A 58 4.61 -2.28 -1.96
CA ALA A 58 3.16 -2.36 -1.80
C ALA A 58 2.74 -3.80 -1.51
N GLY A 59 1.92 -3.99 -0.49
CA GLY A 59 1.36 -5.28 -0.08
C GLY A 59 -0.12 -5.18 0.24
N GLY A 60 -0.82 -6.31 0.25
CA GLY A 60 -2.24 -6.34 0.57
C GLY A 60 -2.86 -7.73 0.54
N THR A 61 -4.12 -7.82 0.96
CA THR A 61 -4.88 -9.08 1.00
C THR A 61 -6.05 -9.06 0.02
N SER A 62 -6.34 -10.19 -0.63
CA SER A 62 -7.44 -10.32 -1.60
C SER A 62 -7.40 -9.20 -2.67
N ILE A 63 -8.48 -8.42 -2.84
CA ILE A 63 -8.52 -7.29 -3.79
C ILE A 63 -7.44 -6.25 -3.52
N GLY A 64 -7.07 -6.01 -2.26
CA GLY A 64 -5.92 -5.17 -1.92
C GLY A 64 -4.60 -5.78 -2.39
N GLY A 65 -4.45 -7.10 -2.32
CA GLY A 65 -3.31 -7.83 -2.87
C GLY A 65 -3.23 -7.75 -4.39
N CYS A 66 -4.36 -7.90 -5.09
CA CYS A 66 -4.43 -7.67 -6.53
C CYS A 66 -3.98 -6.25 -6.88
N GLY A 67 -4.52 -5.23 -6.19
CA GLY A 67 -4.10 -3.84 -6.37
C GLY A 67 -2.59 -3.65 -6.14
N ALA A 68 -2.02 -4.31 -5.14
CA ALA A 68 -0.60 -4.22 -4.83
C ALA A 68 0.25 -4.77 -5.99
N LEU A 69 -0.17 -5.84 -6.65
CA LEU A 69 0.53 -6.35 -7.84
C LEU A 69 0.60 -5.31 -8.96
N PHE A 70 -0.49 -4.58 -9.21
CA PHE A 70 -0.49 -3.51 -10.20
C PHE A 70 0.39 -2.33 -9.78
N VAL A 71 0.36 -1.93 -8.51
CA VAL A 71 1.24 -0.87 -7.99
C VAL A 71 2.71 -1.25 -8.16
N ASN A 72 3.10 -2.48 -7.78
CA ASN A 72 4.49 -2.93 -7.93
C ASN A 72 4.93 -3.02 -9.41
N LYS A 73 4.02 -3.40 -10.32
CA LYS A 73 4.36 -3.59 -11.75
C LYS A 73 4.29 -2.31 -12.58
N TYR A 74 3.31 -1.45 -12.33
CA TYR A 74 2.97 -0.29 -13.17
C TYR A 74 3.01 1.04 -12.41
N GLY A 75 3.48 1.06 -11.16
CA GLY A 75 3.48 2.26 -10.32
C GLY A 75 4.50 3.34 -10.68
N ASN A 76 5.21 3.23 -11.81
CA ASN A 76 6.20 4.22 -12.23
C ASN A 76 5.63 5.31 -13.15
N THR A 77 4.37 5.19 -13.54
CA THR A 77 3.65 6.17 -14.36
C THR A 77 2.43 6.65 -13.60
N MET A 78 2.19 7.97 -13.61
CA MET A 78 1.07 8.60 -12.92
C MET A 78 -0.27 7.98 -13.33
N GLY A 79 -1.06 7.53 -12.36
CA GLY A 79 -2.40 6.98 -12.55
C GLY A 79 -2.46 5.63 -13.24
N GLU A 80 -1.35 5.10 -13.79
CA GLU A 80 -1.37 3.90 -14.62
C GLU A 80 -1.74 2.66 -13.80
N ALA A 81 -1.07 2.43 -12.67
CA ALA A 81 -1.33 1.30 -11.80
C ALA A 81 -2.79 1.25 -11.33
N ALA A 82 -3.30 2.37 -10.83
CA ALA A 82 -4.67 2.44 -10.31
C ALA A 82 -5.70 2.25 -11.43
N ARG A 83 -5.53 2.90 -12.59
CA ARG A 83 -6.42 2.73 -13.75
C ARG A 83 -6.48 1.28 -14.20
N MET A 84 -5.34 0.66 -14.46
CA MET A 84 -5.27 -0.73 -14.95
C MET A 84 -5.87 -1.72 -13.95
N ALA A 85 -5.57 -1.53 -12.67
CA ALA A 85 -6.11 -2.37 -11.63
C ALA A 85 -7.64 -2.23 -11.50
N ARG A 86 -8.19 -1.00 -11.56
CA ARG A 86 -9.64 -0.81 -11.54
C ARG A 86 -10.33 -1.44 -12.75
N GLU A 87 -9.72 -1.35 -13.93
CA GLU A 87 -10.23 -1.98 -15.16
C GLU A 87 -10.28 -3.51 -15.00
N ALA A 88 -9.16 -4.13 -14.61
CA ALA A 88 -9.08 -5.58 -14.41
C ALA A 88 -10.03 -6.08 -13.31
N LEU A 89 -10.16 -5.34 -12.21
CA LEU A 89 -11.08 -5.69 -11.13
C LEU A 89 -12.55 -5.55 -11.55
N SER A 90 -12.87 -4.59 -12.43
CA SER A 90 -14.22 -4.45 -12.99
C SER A 90 -14.54 -5.63 -13.92
N GLU A 91 -13.60 -6.05 -14.75
CA GLU A 91 -13.77 -7.24 -15.59
C GLU A 91 -13.97 -8.50 -14.73
N LEU A 92 -13.15 -8.67 -13.69
CA LEU A 92 -13.31 -9.77 -12.74
C LEU A 92 -14.71 -9.78 -12.10
N GLN A 93 -15.21 -8.59 -11.72
CA GLN A 93 -16.56 -8.47 -11.17
C GLN A 93 -17.61 -8.97 -12.16
N THR A 94 -17.56 -8.48 -13.40
CA THR A 94 -18.53 -8.85 -14.43
C THR A 94 -18.48 -10.35 -14.70
N ARG A 95 -17.30 -10.93 -14.88
CA ARG A 95 -17.19 -12.36 -15.23
C ARG A 95 -17.57 -13.31 -14.10
N CYS A 96 -17.42 -12.89 -12.84
CA CYS A 96 -17.68 -13.76 -11.70
C CYS A 96 -19.06 -13.55 -11.07
N PHE A 97 -19.68 -12.37 -11.26
CA PHE A 97 -20.87 -11.97 -10.52
C PHE A 97 -21.94 -11.24 -11.35
N ALA A 98 -21.74 -11.04 -12.66
CA ALA A 98 -22.85 -10.62 -13.51
C ALA A 98 -23.64 -11.87 -13.93
N ASP A 99 -24.90 -11.93 -13.51
CA ASP A 99 -25.90 -12.88 -14.02
C ASP A 99 -26.33 -12.51 -15.45
#